data_AF-A0A7Y5NMZ9-F1
#
_entry.id   AF-A0A7Y5NMZ9-F1
#
_cell.length_a   1.000
_cell.length_b   1.000
_cell.length_c   1.000
_cell.angle_alpha   90.00
_cell.angle_beta   90.00
_cell.angle_gamma   90.00
#
_symmetry.space_group_name_H-M   'P 1'
#
loop_
_entity.id
_entity.type
_entity.pdbx_description
1 polymer ?
#
loop_
_entity_poly.entity_id
_entity_poly.type
_entity_poly.pdbx_seq_one_letter_code
_entity_poly.pdbx_strand_id
1 'polypeptide(L)'
;MANIVQLSDLHLDPGSSGQHAILDSLVTVLERRFAGMKREADVLVITGDVFDTSSLPEREATESFVSLHDRILAALGGRARTVIVPGNHDRRRKGLLGPHGDMLFSALRRTLGKRAYVHGCDVPFLAGVVPRAVHGLPMSFIAYDSTYLPSGLISAGGIVRQEDLLRAGAQIEADPPDDPLLFVLHHHLVPTPLTDVGSIDLASAAGVLRWAVQRLLPRLISNADREELTMTALGSGTALSTLHEFGRAVLVLHGHKHYATARLLRGMVRTQGDVLIVSAGSAGTAEPWSPTTVGDVARLWPSFNLLETNDGELRVETVSFGYKGSSKSRCSQRSLVRARQAGATWEVEPVALEPSEQVGPRLLLNRSECTLSPCSSGRPRWDYTCKRQIVSHGDKPRRYAETIEGIVGAKVFVEGASAATHAVPARLALEVGGTTRYRLNSGVCRTVEESERVYGRRASPYEWLGIMNRYACDETTLVVEGLGDEALHAFGSATDLGTGIEQPLKLVRLPGRLEATLRNCPARTLLRIYWPLAR
;
A
#
# COMPACT_ATOMS: atom_id res chain seq x y z
N MET A 1 -26.66 -2.77 10.89
CA MET A 1 -25.47 -3.33 10.24
C MET A 1 -25.45 -2.92 8.77
N ALA A 2 -24.36 -2.31 8.30
CA ALA A 2 -24.13 -1.97 6.91
C ALA A 2 -22.80 -2.57 6.40
N ASN A 3 -22.80 -3.02 5.14
CA ASN A 3 -21.67 -3.59 4.43
C ASN A 3 -21.18 -2.62 3.35
N ILE A 4 -19.94 -2.16 3.47
CA ILE A 4 -19.31 -1.25 2.53
C ILE A 4 -18.17 -1.99 1.83
N VAL A 5 -18.15 -1.98 0.50
CA VAL A 5 -17.02 -2.47 -0.30
C VAL A 5 -16.22 -1.28 -0.77
N GLN A 6 -14.93 -1.27 -0.47
CA GLN A 6 -14.00 -0.23 -0.93
C GLN A 6 -13.09 -0.80 -2.02
N LEU A 7 -13.20 -0.24 -3.22
CA LEU A 7 -12.27 -0.46 -4.32
C LEU A 7 -11.41 0.77 -4.52
N SER A 8 -10.19 0.57 -5.00
CA SER A 8 -9.28 1.65 -5.36
C SER A 8 -8.37 1.21 -6.50
N ASP A 9 -7.84 2.16 -7.25
CA ASP A 9 -6.75 1.94 -8.20
C ASP A 9 -7.11 0.83 -9.21
N LEU A 10 -8.26 1.01 -9.86
CA LEU A 10 -8.72 0.12 -10.92
C LEU A 10 -7.85 0.24 -12.17
N HIS A 11 -7.29 1.43 -12.42
CA HIS A 11 -6.38 1.74 -13.51
C HIS A 11 -6.87 1.24 -14.86
N LEU A 12 -8.16 1.38 -15.17
CA LEU A 12 -8.73 0.80 -16.39
C LEU A 12 -8.02 1.30 -17.64
N ASP A 13 -7.53 0.35 -18.43
CA ASP A 13 -6.96 0.54 -19.76
C ASP A 13 -7.63 -0.46 -20.71
N PRO A 14 -8.57 -0.01 -21.56
CA PRO A 14 -9.25 -0.86 -22.55
C PRO A 14 -8.29 -1.66 -23.45
N GLY A 15 -7.07 -1.17 -23.68
CA GLY A 15 -6.06 -1.85 -24.48
C GLY A 15 -5.29 -2.97 -23.75
N SER A 16 -5.41 -3.07 -22.42
CA SER A 16 -4.58 -3.96 -21.61
C SER A 16 -5.19 -5.35 -21.43
N SER A 17 -4.74 -6.32 -22.24
CA SER A 17 -5.17 -7.72 -22.12
C SER A 17 -4.84 -8.36 -20.76
N GLY A 18 -3.74 -7.94 -20.12
CA GLY A 18 -3.32 -8.45 -18.82
C GLY A 18 -4.24 -8.03 -17.66
N GLN A 19 -4.89 -6.88 -17.78
CA GLN A 19 -5.79 -6.35 -16.76
C GLN A 19 -7.13 -7.09 -16.71
N HIS A 20 -7.65 -7.53 -17.86
CA HIS A 20 -8.91 -8.27 -17.93
C HIS A 20 -8.94 -9.48 -16.98
N ALA A 21 -7.84 -10.24 -16.90
CA ALA A 21 -7.74 -11.38 -15.98
C ALA A 21 -7.82 -10.98 -14.49
N ILE A 22 -7.32 -9.80 -14.13
CA ILE A 22 -7.42 -9.24 -12.77
C ILE A 22 -8.88 -8.87 -12.49
N LEU A 23 -9.51 -8.09 -13.36
CA LEU A 23 -10.89 -7.63 -13.19
C LEU A 23 -11.90 -8.77 -13.18
N ASP A 24 -11.72 -9.79 -14.02
CA ASP A 24 -12.54 -11.00 -14.00
C ASP A 24 -12.40 -11.76 -12.68
N SER A 25 -11.19 -11.82 -12.13
CA SER A 25 -10.94 -12.45 -10.83
C SER A 25 -11.54 -11.64 -9.68
N LEU A 26 -11.50 -10.30 -9.75
CA LEU A 26 -12.19 -9.41 -8.81
C LEU A 26 -13.69 -9.72 -8.77
N VAL A 27 -14.37 -9.68 -9.93
CA VAL A 27 -15.80 -9.97 -10.04
C VAL A 27 -16.13 -11.37 -9.48
N THR A 28 -15.37 -12.39 -9.88
CA THR A 28 -15.57 -13.77 -9.39
C THR A 28 -15.44 -13.86 -7.86
N VAL A 29 -14.49 -13.15 -7.27
CA VAL A 29 -14.26 -13.17 -5.82
C VAL A 29 -15.37 -12.43 -5.08
N LEU A 30 -15.83 -11.30 -5.61
CA LEU A 30 -17.00 -10.58 -5.08
C LEU A 30 -18.25 -11.46 -5.11
N GLU A 31 -18.54 -12.10 -6.26
CA GLU A 31 -19.67 -13.03 -6.43
C GLU A 31 -19.64 -14.14 -5.38
N ARG A 32 -18.50 -14.84 -5.24
CA ARG A 32 -18.35 -15.92 -4.25
C ARG A 32 -18.51 -15.43 -2.83
N ARG A 33 -17.96 -14.25 -2.52
CA ARG A 33 -18.02 -13.68 -1.18
C ARG A 33 -19.46 -13.36 -0.80
N PHE A 34 -20.18 -12.65 -1.66
CA PHE A 34 -21.54 -12.20 -1.36
C PHE A 34 -22.59 -13.30 -1.57
N ALA A 35 -22.36 -14.31 -2.42
CA ALA A 35 -23.20 -15.50 -2.48
C ALA A 35 -23.16 -16.32 -1.17
N GLY A 36 -22.02 -16.30 -0.47
CA GLY A 36 -21.87 -16.95 0.84
C GLY A 36 -22.40 -16.11 2.01
N MET A 37 -22.61 -14.81 1.81
CA MET A 37 -23.18 -13.92 2.82
C MET A 37 -24.71 -13.95 2.73
N LYS A 38 -25.40 -13.99 3.87
CA LYS A 38 -26.87 -13.85 3.90
C LYS A 38 -27.34 -12.43 3.58
N ARG A 39 -26.44 -11.54 3.17
CA ARG A 39 -26.66 -10.10 3.00
C ARG A 39 -25.85 -9.58 1.81
N GLU A 40 -26.45 -8.65 1.10
CA GLU A 40 -25.88 -7.91 -0.04
C GLU A 40 -24.93 -6.81 0.47
N ALA A 41 -24.19 -6.17 -0.44
CA ALA A 41 -23.48 -4.94 -0.12
C ALA A 41 -24.43 -3.73 -0.15
N ASP A 42 -24.32 -2.84 0.83
CA ASP A 42 -25.15 -1.63 0.89
C ASP A 42 -24.52 -0.51 0.05
N VAL A 43 -23.20 -0.35 0.13
CA VAL A 43 -22.46 0.72 -0.54
C VAL A 43 -21.16 0.20 -1.17
N LEU A 44 -20.92 0.61 -2.40
CA LEU A 44 -19.64 0.50 -3.10
C LEU A 44 -18.97 1.87 -3.12
N VAL A 45 -17.78 1.97 -2.53
CA VAL A 45 -16.95 3.18 -2.55
C VAL A 45 -15.75 2.93 -3.45
N ILE A 46 -15.53 3.80 -4.44
CA ILE A 46 -14.37 3.77 -5.34
C ILE A 46 -13.49 4.99 -5.04
N THR A 47 -12.31 4.76 -4.46
CA THR A 47 -11.41 5.79 -3.93
C THR A 47 -10.37 6.27 -4.94
N GLY A 48 -10.78 6.52 -6.18
CA GLY A 48 -9.93 7.08 -7.24
C GLY A 48 -9.15 6.08 -8.08
N ASP A 49 -8.46 6.63 -9.08
CA ASP A 49 -7.72 5.93 -10.13
C ASP A 49 -8.59 4.88 -10.81
N VAL A 50 -9.75 5.36 -11.29
CA VAL A 50 -10.67 4.56 -12.10
C VAL A 50 -10.01 4.18 -13.43
N PHE A 51 -9.30 5.13 -14.05
CA PHE A 51 -8.63 4.99 -15.34
C PHE A 51 -7.11 5.00 -15.18
N ASP A 52 -6.38 4.31 -16.06
CA ASP A 52 -4.90 4.34 -16.07
C ASP A 52 -4.33 5.71 -16.46
N THR A 53 -5.09 6.53 -17.17
CA THR A 53 -4.67 7.86 -17.60
C THR A 53 -5.85 8.73 -18.02
N SER A 54 -5.77 10.03 -17.76
CA SER A 54 -6.82 10.99 -18.14
C SER A 54 -6.93 11.23 -19.64
N SER A 55 -5.97 10.71 -20.42
CA SER A 55 -5.88 10.87 -21.87
C SER A 55 -6.57 9.75 -22.67
N LEU A 56 -7.31 8.85 -22.01
CA LEU A 56 -8.07 7.82 -22.70
C LEU A 56 -9.25 8.43 -23.49
N PRO A 57 -9.65 7.83 -24.63
CA PRO A 57 -10.87 8.24 -25.33
C PRO A 57 -12.10 8.11 -24.43
N GLU A 58 -12.81 9.22 -24.19
CA GLU A 58 -13.90 9.30 -23.19
C GLU A 58 -14.96 8.22 -23.34
N ARG A 59 -15.42 7.99 -24.57
CA ARG A 59 -16.49 7.02 -24.86
C ARG A 59 -16.05 5.60 -24.53
N GLU A 60 -14.91 5.17 -25.06
CA GLU A 60 -14.40 3.82 -24.86
C GLU A 60 -14.09 3.54 -23.38
N ALA A 61 -13.43 4.50 -22.71
CA ALA A 61 -13.10 4.38 -21.30
C ALA A 61 -14.35 4.30 -20.42
N THR A 62 -15.34 5.18 -20.63
CA THR A 62 -16.57 5.18 -19.83
C THR A 62 -17.48 3.99 -20.13
N GLU A 63 -17.57 3.53 -21.38
CA GLU A 63 -18.28 2.28 -21.74
C GLU A 63 -17.63 1.05 -21.08
N SER A 64 -16.30 0.98 -21.10
CA SER A 64 -15.54 -0.09 -20.42
C SER A 64 -15.78 -0.08 -18.91
N PHE A 65 -15.73 1.09 -18.27
CA PHE A 65 -16.04 1.21 -16.84
C PHE A 65 -17.47 0.80 -16.53
N VAL A 66 -18.46 1.25 -17.31
CA VAL A 66 -19.87 0.89 -17.08
C VAL A 66 -20.06 -0.62 -17.15
N SER A 67 -19.46 -1.28 -18.14
CA SER A 67 -19.51 -2.74 -18.26
C SER A 67 -18.92 -3.44 -17.04
N LEU A 68 -17.78 -2.97 -16.53
CA LEU A 68 -17.20 -3.50 -15.30
C LEU A 68 -18.08 -3.19 -14.08
N HIS A 69 -18.60 -1.98 -13.96
CA HIS A 69 -19.44 -1.52 -12.86
C HIS A 69 -20.72 -2.36 -12.75
N ASP A 70 -21.39 -2.63 -13.87
CA ASP A 70 -22.59 -3.48 -13.90
C ASP A 70 -22.27 -4.92 -13.42
N ARG A 71 -21.12 -5.48 -13.83
CA ARG A 71 -20.65 -6.79 -13.35
C ARG A 71 -20.34 -6.79 -11.86
N ILE A 72 -19.67 -5.75 -11.35
CA ILE A 72 -19.40 -5.59 -9.93
C ILE A 72 -20.71 -5.47 -9.15
N LEU A 73 -21.66 -4.64 -9.60
CA LEU A 73 -22.95 -4.50 -8.93
C LEU A 73 -23.71 -5.82 -8.91
N ALA A 74 -23.76 -6.56 -10.02
CA ALA A 74 -24.35 -7.88 -10.06
C ALA A 74 -23.70 -8.84 -9.04
N ALA A 75 -22.36 -8.84 -8.96
CA ALA A 75 -21.59 -9.62 -7.98
C ALA A 75 -21.89 -9.26 -6.53
N LEU A 76 -22.27 -8.00 -6.26
CA LEU A 76 -22.61 -7.48 -4.95
C LEU A 76 -24.10 -7.65 -4.58
N GLY A 77 -24.92 -8.28 -5.43
CA GLY A 77 -26.36 -8.47 -5.23
C GLY A 77 -27.27 -7.45 -5.94
N GLY A 78 -26.70 -6.56 -6.75
CA GLY A 78 -27.42 -5.67 -7.67
C GLY A 78 -28.01 -4.40 -7.05
N ARG A 79 -27.92 -4.22 -5.73
CA ARG A 79 -28.53 -3.09 -5.00
C ARG A 79 -27.56 -2.11 -4.37
N ALA A 80 -26.26 -2.38 -4.44
CA ALA A 80 -25.25 -1.54 -3.81
C ALA A 80 -25.25 -0.12 -4.40
N ARG A 81 -25.32 0.88 -3.54
CA ARG A 81 -25.22 2.30 -3.92
C ARG A 81 -23.76 2.64 -4.17
N THR A 82 -23.44 3.34 -5.26
CA THR A 82 -22.04 3.61 -5.62
C THR A 82 -21.65 5.07 -5.38
N VAL A 83 -20.52 5.30 -4.73
CA VAL A 83 -19.86 6.61 -4.58
C VAL A 83 -18.45 6.54 -5.16
N ILE A 84 -18.08 7.49 -6.02
CA ILE A 84 -16.79 7.53 -6.71
C ILE A 84 -16.13 8.89 -6.47
N VAL A 85 -14.87 8.90 -6.03
CA VAL A 85 -14.01 10.09 -6.02
C VAL A 85 -12.90 9.92 -7.05
N PRO A 86 -12.34 11.00 -7.62
CA PRO A 86 -11.26 10.91 -8.60
C PRO A 86 -9.91 10.64 -7.93
N GLY A 87 -9.03 9.95 -8.66
CA GLY A 87 -7.60 9.85 -8.36
C GLY A 87 -6.72 10.63 -9.33
N ASN A 88 -5.41 10.61 -9.12
CA ASN A 88 -4.48 11.39 -9.92
C ASN A 88 -4.43 10.92 -11.38
N HIS A 89 -4.56 9.62 -11.65
CA HIS A 89 -4.62 9.07 -13.01
C HIS A 89 -5.90 9.46 -13.75
N ASP A 90 -7.00 9.71 -13.03
CA ASP A 90 -8.25 10.19 -13.63
C ASP A 90 -8.15 11.63 -14.15
N ARG A 91 -7.17 12.40 -13.63
CA ARG A 91 -6.99 13.83 -13.96
C ARG A 91 -5.75 14.13 -14.77
N ARG A 92 -4.73 13.30 -14.71
CA ARG A 92 -3.43 13.56 -15.34
C ARG A 92 -2.96 12.40 -16.18
N ARG A 93 -2.09 12.74 -17.14
CA ARG A 93 -1.46 11.73 -17.99
C ARG A 93 -0.50 10.91 -17.13
N LYS A 94 -0.75 9.59 -17.06
CA LYS A 94 -0.01 8.65 -16.20
C LYS A 94 0.01 9.08 -14.72
N GLY A 95 -1.05 9.75 -14.26
CA GLY A 95 -1.17 10.20 -12.87
C GLY A 95 -0.27 11.34 -12.43
N LEU A 96 0.71 11.76 -13.24
CA LEU A 96 1.73 12.71 -12.79
C LEU A 96 1.80 13.98 -13.64
N LEU A 97 1.58 13.85 -14.95
CA LEU A 97 2.00 14.86 -15.93
C LEU A 97 0.85 15.60 -16.60
N GLY A 98 1.13 16.86 -16.92
CA GLY A 98 0.20 17.74 -17.61
C GLY A 98 -0.74 18.47 -16.65
N PRO A 99 -1.52 19.45 -17.14
CA PRO A 99 -2.48 20.18 -16.32
C PRO A 99 -3.60 19.26 -15.80
N HIS A 100 -4.36 19.74 -14.82
CA HIS A 100 -5.56 19.06 -14.35
C HIS A 100 -6.57 18.93 -15.50
N GLY A 101 -6.98 17.70 -15.82
CA GLY A 101 -8.00 17.39 -16.82
C GLY A 101 -9.29 16.89 -16.17
N ASP A 102 -10.43 17.41 -16.60
CA ASP A 102 -11.75 17.13 -16.03
C ASP A 102 -12.71 16.42 -17.00
N MET A 103 -12.38 16.40 -18.29
CA MET A 103 -13.28 15.92 -19.34
C MET A 103 -13.68 14.45 -19.15
N LEU A 104 -12.70 13.55 -18.95
CA LEU A 104 -12.95 12.12 -18.79
C LEU A 104 -13.81 11.80 -17.56
N PHE A 105 -13.50 12.41 -16.41
CA PHE A 105 -14.27 12.19 -15.19
C PHE A 105 -15.67 12.82 -15.25
N SER A 106 -15.81 13.95 -15.93
CA SER A 106 -17.12 14.55 -16.24
C SER A 106 -17.94 13.69 -17.19
N ALA A 107 -17.30 13.05 -18.17
CA ALA A 107 -17.94 12.06 -19.03
C ALA A 107 -18.42 10.86 -18.23
N LEU A 108 -17.61 10.35 -17.29
CA LEU A 108 -18.01 9.28 -16.37
C LEU A 108 -19.27 9.64 -15.58
N ARG A 109 -19.32 10.84 -14.97
CA ARG A 109 -20.52 11.34 -14.26
C ARG A 109 -21.75 11.37 -15.16
N ARG A 110 -21.62 11.89 -16.39
CA ARG A 110 -22.74 11.94 -17.36
C ARG A 110 -23.22 10.54 -17.72
N THR A 111 -22.31 9.61 -18.00
CA THR A 111 -22.63 8.25 -18.43
C THR A 111 -23.28 7.44 -17.31
N LEU A 112 -22.82 7.56 -16.06
CA LEU A 112 -23.43 6.85 -14.93
C LEU A 112 -24.76 7.46 -14.51
N GLY A 113 -24.91 8.78 -14.59
CA GLY A 113 -26.14 9.48 -14.22
C GLY A 113 -26.55 9.18 -12.78
N LYS A 114 -27.76 8.65 -12.57
CA LYS A 114 -28.28 8.29 -11.24
C LYS A 114 -27.75 6.96 -10.70
N ARG A 115 -26.98 6.19 -11.49
CA ARG A 115 -26.45 4.88 -11.08
C ARG A 115 -25.34 4.99 -10.04
N ALA A 116 -24.65 6.12 -9.99
CA ALA A 116 -23.58 6.38 -9.04
C ALA A 116 -23.50 7.87 -8.69
N TYR A 117 -23.04 8.18 -7.49
CA TYR A 117 -22.62 9.53 -7.12
C TYR A 117 -21.14 9.70 -7.48
N VAL A 118 -20.87 10.52 -8.49
CA VAL A 118 -19.50 10.82 -8.96
C VAL A 118 -19.12 12.22 -8.48
N HIS A 119 -18.18 12.29 -7.53
CA HIS A 119 -17.69 13.53 -6.94
C HIS A 119 -16.58 14.20 -7.75
N GLY A 120 -16.23 15.44 -7.47
CA GLY A 120 -15.08 16.13 -8.09
C GLY A 120 -15.37 16.78 -9.45
N CYS A 121 -16.61 16.73 -9.95
CA CYS A 121 -16.99 17.44 -11.18
C CYS A 121 -17.42 18.90 -10.93
N ASP A 122 -17.58 19.33 -9.68
CA ASP A 122 -18.15 20.62 -9.29
C ASP A 122 -17.09 21.55 -8.67
N VAL A 123 -15.96 21.71 -9.38
CA VAL A 123 -14.87 22.64 -9.00
C VAL A 123 -15.37 24.10 -9.01
N PRO A 124 -14.87 24.99 -8.12
CA PRO A 124 -13.64 24.89 -7.32
C PRO A 124 -13.79 24.25 -5.93
N PHE A 125 -14.98 23.74 -5.58
CA PHE A 125 -15.26 23.14 -4.27
C PHE A 125 -14.86 21.68 -4.23
N LEU A 126 -13.99 21.33 -3.29
CA LEU A 126 -13.35 20.01 -3.26
C LEU A 126 -14.06 19.02 -2.34
N ALA A 127 -14.78 19.50 -1.33
CA ALA A 127 -15.56 18.66 -0.43
C ALA A 127 -17.06 18.73 -0.78
N GLY A 128 -17.72 17.57 -0.77
CA GLY A 128 -19.17 17.47 -0.91
C GLY A 128 -19.76 16.50 0.12
N VAL A 129 -20.84 16.90 0.80
CA VAL A 129 -21.62 15.99 1.63
C VAL A 129 -22.45 15.11 0.69
N VAL A 130 -22.23 13.79 0.77
CA VAL A 130 -23.00 12.81 0.01
C VAL A 130 -24.37 12.67 0.69
N PRO A 131 -25.49 12.93 0.00
CA PRO A 131 -26.80 12.90 0.66
C PRO A 131 -27.16 11.52 1.22
N ARG A 132 -27.78 11.43 2.40
CA ARG A 132 -28.26 10.15 2.99
C ARG A 132 -29.14 9.34 2.04
N ALA A 133 -29.94 10.00 1.20
CA ALA A 133 -30.75 9.34 0.18
C ALA A 133 -29.92 8.55 -0.85
N VAL A 134 -28.66 8.96 -1.10
CA VAL A 134 -27.73 8.32 -2.02
C VAL A 134 -27.05 7.12 -1.38
N HIS A 135 -26.57 7.20 -0.13
CA HIS A 135 -25.74 6.15 0.48
C HIS A 135 -26.47 5.30 1.53
N GLY A 136 -27.46 5.84 2.25
CA GLY A 136 -28.33 5.08 3.16
C GLY A 136 -27.67 4.58 4.44
N LEU A 137 -26.46 5.04 4.73
CA LEU A 137 -25.69 4.66 5.92
C LEU A 137 -26.10 5.51 7.13
N PRO A 138 -26.04 4.97 8.36
CA PRO A 138 -26.27 5.70 9.60
C PRO A 138 -25.02 6.49 10.04
N MET A 139 -24.49 7.33 9.14
CA MET A 139 -23.30 8.14 9.36
C MET A 139 -23.32 9.34 8.41
N SER A 140 -22.65 10.42 8.78
CA SER A 140 -22.37 11.50 7.83
C SER A 140 -21.35 11.00 6.80
N PHE A 141 -21.44 11.46 5.54
CA PHE A 141 -20.55 11.04 4.47
C PHE A 141 -20.06 12.27 3.69
N ILE A 142 -18.75 12.52 3.72
CA ILE A 142 -18.07 13.52 2.89
C ILE A 142 -17.21 12.83 1.83
N ALA A 143 -17.40 13.22 0.56
CA ALA A 143 -16.51 12.89 -0.55
C ALA A 143 -15.60 14.08 -0.86
N TYR A 144 -14.32 13.83 -1.13
CA TYR A 144 -13.31 14.87 -1.31
C TYR A 144 -12.45 14.64 -2.57
N ASP A 145 -12.35 15.67 -3.41
CA ASP A 145 -11.45 15.69 -4.57
C ASP A 145 -10.05 16.17 -4.14
N SER A 146 -9.21 15.22 -3.76
CA SER A 146 -7.82 15.48 -3.39
C SER A 146 -6.89 15.78 -4.58
N THR A 147 -7.36 15.71 -5.82
CA THR A 147 -6.53 15.75 -7.05
C THR A 147 -6.41 17.15 -7.66
N TYR A 148 -7.16 18.12 -7.13
CA TYR A 148 -7.33 19.43 -7.73
C TYR A 148 -6.12 20.34 -7.50
N LEU A 149 -5.18 20.28 -8.44
CA LEU A 149 -4.07 21.21 -8.56
C LEU A 149 -4.14 21.86 -9.95
N PRO A 150 -4.86 22.98 -10.10
CA PRO A 150 -5.30 23.50 -11.41
C PRO A 150 -4.14 24.00 -12.28
N SER A 151 -3.05 24.43 -11.65
CA SER A 151 -1.82 24.86 -12.31
C SER A 151 -0.68 23.89 -12.00
N GLY A 152 0.28 23.81 -12.92
CA GLY A 152 1.49 22.98 -12.76
C GLY A 152 1.51 21.77 -13.69
N LEU A 153 2.73 21.36 -14.08
CA LEU A 153 2.97 20.28 -15.04
C LEU A 153 3.27 18.93 -14.37
N ILE A 154 3.48 18.93 -13.04
CA ILE A 154 3.86 17.78 -12.24
C ILE A 154 3.04 17.83 -10.96
N SER A 155 2.31 16.77 -10.64
CA SER A 155 1.50 16.69 -9.43
C SER A 155 1.20 15.22 -9.12
N ALA A 156 2.09 14.62 -8.34
CA ALA A 156 1.87 13.31 -7.72
C ALA A 156 1.12 13.47 -6.39
N GLY A 157 1.44 14.54 -5.64
CA GLY A 157 0.70 14.90 -4.44
C GLY A 157 -0.70 15.44 -4.75
N GLY A 158 -1.64 15.11 -3.90
CA GLY A 158 -2.92 15.79 -3.74
C GLY A 158 -2.88 17.04 -2.86
N ILE A 159 -4.06 17.61 -2.61
CA ILE A 159 -4.27 18.77 -1.75
C ILE A 159 -5.51 18.56 -0.90
N VAL A 160 -5.48 19.08 0.33
CA VAL A 160 -6.68 19.23 1.16
C VAL A 160 -6.74 20.66 1.68
N ARG A 161 -7.86 21.35 1.45
CA ARG A 161 -8.09 22.73 1.87
C ARG A 161 -8.99 22.72 3.10
N GLN A 162 -8.61 23.49 4.10
CA GLN A 162 -9.35 23.59 5.36
C GLN A 162 -10.75 24.15 5.13
N GLU A 163 -10.90 25.14 4.26
CA GLU A 163 -12.15 25.83 3.98
C GLU A 163 -13.21 24.90 3.39
N ASP A 164 -12.78 23.98 2.51
CA ASP A 164 -13.66 22.95 1.94
C ASP A 164 -14.15 21.99 3.03
N LEU A 165 -13.28 21.58 3.96
CA LEU A 165 -13.65 20.74 5.10
C LEU A 165 -14.57 21.48 6.09
N LEU A 166 -14.27 22.72 6.44
CA LEU A 166 -15.11 23.54 7.33
C LEU A 166 -16.51 23.73 6.75
N ARG A 167 -16.61 23.99 5.44
CA ARG A 167 -17.89 24.11 4.74
C ARG A 167 -18.68 22.80 4.78
N ALA A 168 -18.02 21.66 4.60
CA ALA A 168 -18.68 20.36 4.69
C ALA A 168 -19.09 20.02 6.13
N GLY A 169 -18.24 20.35 7.11
CA GLY A 169 -18.50 20.23 8.55
C GLY A 169 -19.74 21.00 8.98
N ALA A 170 -19.88 22.26 8.56
CA ALA A 170 -21.05 23.09 8.85
C ALA A 170 -22.36 22.50 8.29
N GLN A 171 -22.31 21.74 7.19
CA GLN A 171 -23.50 21.08 6.62
C GLN A 171 -23.93 19.83 7.40
N ILE A 172 -22.99 19.17 8.11
CA ILE A 172 -23.26 17.96 8.91
C ILE A 172 -23.36 18.27 10.41
N GLU A 173 -23.32 19.54 10.81
CA GLU A 173 -23.49 19.97 12.20
C GLU A 173 -24.90 19.64 12.72
N ALA A 174 -25.90 19.65 11.83
CA ALA A 174 -27.26 19.26 12.14
C ALA A 174 -27.47 17.74 12.30
N ASP A 175 -26.51 16.91 11.86
CA ASP A 175 -26.56 15.47 12.10
C ASP A 175 -26.30 15.17 13.58
N PRO A 176 -26.80 14.05 14.12
CA PRO A 176 -26.51 13.63 15.49
C PRO A 176 -25.00 13.65 15.78
N PRO A 177 -24.55 14.24 16.90
CA PRO A 177 -23.12 14.38 17.19
C PRO A 177 -22.42 13.02 17.42
N ASP A 178 -23.19 12.01 17.79
CA ASP A 178 -22.71 10.63 17.97
C ASP A 178 -22.64 9.84 16.64
N ASP A 179 -23.19 10.35 15.54
CA ASP A 179 -23.05 9.70 14.24
C ASP A 179 -21.59 9.85 13.77
N PRO A 180 -20.89 8.75 13.42
CA PRO A 180 -19.54 8.85 12.89
C PRO A 180 -19.54 9.56 11.53
N LEU A 181 -18.37 10.03 11.11
CA LEU A 181 -18.15 10.60 9.79
C LEU A 181 -17.36 9.64 8.92
N LEU A 182 -17.89 9.30 7.74
CA LEU A 182 -17.15 8.68 6.65
C LEU A 182 -16.57 9.76 5.73
N PHE A 183 -15.25 9.88 5.68
CA PHE A 183 -14.52 10.81 4.81
C PHE A 183 -13.78 10.05 3.73
N VAL A 184 -14.06 10.33 2.46
CA VAL A 184 -13.49 9.58 1.33
C VAL A 184 -12.69 10.50 0.42
N LEU A 185 -11.45 10.11 0.12
CA LEU A 185 -10.55 10.78 -0.80
C LEU A 185 -9.64 9.76 -1.50
N HIS A 186 -8.79 10.19 -2.42
CA HIS A 186 -7.85 9.30 -3.08
C HIS A 186 -6.46 9.30 -2.42
N HIS A 187 -5.86 10.48 -2.25
CA HIS A 187 -4.51 10.59 -1.67
C HIS A 187 -4.52 10.34 -0.15
N HIS A 188 -3.43 9.76 0.35
CA HIS A 188 -3.22 9.51 1.78
C HIS A 188 -3.03 10.82 2.57
N LEU A 189 -3.44 10.84 3.85
CA LEU A 189 -3.26 11.99 4.75
C LEU A 189 -1.99 11.89 5.61
N VAL A 190 -1.55 10.67 5.89
CA VAL A 190 -0.34 10.37 6.66
C VAL A 190 0.56 9.40 5.90
N PRO A 191 1.89 9.53 6.03
CA PRO A 191 2.82 8.55 5.49
C PRO A 191 2.62 7.14 6.09
N THR A 192 3.04 6.08 5.39
CA THR A 192 2.90 4.69 5.87
C THR A 192 4.22 3.93 5.82
N PRO A 193 4.48 2.94 6.71
CA PRO A 193 5.75 2.19 6.72
C PRO A 193 6.08 1.45 5.42
N LEU A 194 5.08 1.14 4.59
CA LEU A 194 5.28 0.51 3.28
C LEU A 194 5.60 1.52 2.17
N THR A 195 5.33 2.81 2.40
CA THR A 195 5.29 3.84 1.36
C THR A 195 6.29 4.99 1.64
N ASP A 196 6.75 5.15 2.90
CA ASP A 196 7.68 6.17 3.43
C ASP A 196 9.05 6.29 2.73
N VAL A 197 9.41 5.28 1.94
CA VAL A 197 10.75 5.12 1.36
C VAL A 197 10.81 5.34 -0.15
N GLY A 198 9.66 5.44 -0.83
CA GLY A 198 9.61 5.56 -2.29
C GLY A 198 9.96 6.95 -2.79
N SER A 199 10.92 7.06 -3.71
CA SER A 199 11.00 8.25 -4.57
C SER A 199 9.81 8.31 -5.52
N ILE A 200 9.43 9.50 -6.00
CA ILE A 200 8.45 9.63 -7.09
C ILE A 200 8.87 8.72 -8.26
N ASP A 201 7.97 7.81 -8.67
CA ASP A 201 8.25 6.92 -9.79
C ASP A 201 8.25 7.71 -11.10
N LEU A 202 9.41 7.76 -11.73
CA LEU A 202 9.65 8.44 -13.00
C LEU A 202 10.17 7.46 -14.06
N ALA A 203 9.93 6.15 -13.89
CA ALA A 203 10.39 5.09 -14.78
C ALA A 203 10.03 5.36 -16.24
N SER A 204 8.91 6.06 -16.49
CA SER A 204 8.43 6.40 -17.83
C SER A 204 8.64 7.86 -18.26
N ALA A 205 9.29 8.69 -17.45
CA ALA A 205 9.59 10.10 -17.76
C ALA A 205 10.88 10.26 -18.59
N ALA A 206 10.91 11.27 -19.46
CA ALA A 206 12.11 11.63 -20.23
C ALA A 206 13.29 11.99 -19.32
N GLY A 207 14.53 11.72 -19.76
CA GLY A 207 15.74 11.85 -18.94
C GLY A 207 15.95 13.23 -18.28
N VAL A 208 15.63 14.31 -18.99
CA VAL A 208 15.74 15.68 -18.46
C VAL A 208 14.70 15.96 -17.37
N LEU A 209 13.45 15.50 -17.57
CA LEU A 209 12.39 15.63 -16.57
C LEU A 209 12.68 14.81 -15.33
N ARG A 210 13.16 13.58 -15.51
CA ARG A 210 13.63 12.72 -14.41
C ARG A 210 14.75 13.41 -13.63
N TRP A 211 15.73 13.97 -14.33
CA TRP A 211 16.82 14.72 -13.70
C TRP A 211 16.30 15.92 -12.91
N ALA A 212 15.40 16.73 -13.49
CA ALA A 212 14.85 17.91 -12.83
C ALA A 212 14.09 17.53 -11.54
N VAL A 213 13.21 16.52 -11.59
CA VAL A 213 12.43 16.08 -10.42
C VAL A 213 13.32 15.44 -9.35
N GLN A 214 14.32 14.64 -9.73
CA GLN A 214 15.16 13.93 -8.75
C GLN A 214 16.31 14.79 -8.18
N ARG A 215 16.83 15.76 -8.92
CA ARG A 215 18.04 16.52 -8.53
C ARG A 215 17.79 18.00 -8.26
N LEU A 216 16.89 18.63 -9.01
CA LEU A 216 16.66 20.07 -8.90
C LEU A 216 15.53 20.36 -7.90
N LEU A 217 14.39 19.66 -8.04
CA LEU A 217 13.22 19.89 -7.21
C LEU A 217 13.49 19.74 -5.69
N PRO A 218 14.27 18.74 -5.21
CA PRO A 218 14.55 18.57 -3.78
C PRO A 218 15.52 19.62 -3.22
N ARG A 219 16.26 20.30 -4.09
CA ARG A 219 17.13 21.44 -3.72
C ARG A 219 16.34 22.74 -3.60
N LEU A 220 15.19 22.84 -4.27
CA LEU A 220 14.34 24.02 -4.26
C LEU A 220 13.23 23.92 -3.22
N ILE A 221 12.63 22.74 -3.06
CA ILE A 221 11.53 22.47 -2.12
C ILE A 221 11.91 21.21 -1.34
N SER A 222 11.93 21.32 -0.01
CA SER A 222 12.26 20.17 0.85
C SER A 222 11.27 19.04 0.61
N ASN A 223 11.80 17.84 0.39
CA ASN A 223 11.06 16.59 0.17
C ASN A 223 10.20 16.49 -1.09
N ALA A 224 10.38 17.38 -2.06
CA ALA A 224 9.59 17.35 -3.30
C ALA A 224 9.92 16.18 -4.25
N ASP A 225 10.95 15.38 -3.96
CA ASP A 225 11.23 14.05 -4.55
C ASP A 225 10.44 12.90 -3.92
N ARG A 226 9.73 13.15 -2.82
CA ARG A 226 8.90 12.17 -2.13
C ARG A 226 7.47 12.70 -2.03
N GLU A 227 6.58 12.00 -2.71
CA GLU A 227 5.15 12.33 -2.78
C GLU A 227 4.52 12.52 -1.38
N GLU A 228 4.89 11.70 -0.41
CA GLU A 228 4.26 11.64 0.92
C GLU A 228 4.63 12.79 1.84
N LEU A 229 5.91 13.17 1.79
CA LEU A 229 6.42 14.31 2.52
C LEU A 229 5.97 15.62 1.85
N THR A 230 5.76 15.59 0.53
CA THR A 230 5.15 16.70 -0.20
C THR A 230 3.68 16.87 0.21
N MET A 231 2.90 15.78 0.29
CA MET A 231 1.53 15.80 0.81
C MET A 231 1.43 16.36 2.23
N THR A 232 2.34 15.91 3.10
CA THR A 232 2.44 16.40 4.48
C THR A 232 2.72 17.91 4.52
N ALA A 233 3.56 18.39 3.61
CA ALA A 233 3.88 19.81 3.48
C ALA A 233 2.75 20.66 2.83
N LEU A 234 1.84 20.04 2.05
CA LEU A 234 0.80 20.73 1.28
C LEU A 234 -0.59 20.74 1.95
N GLY A 235 -0.65 20.56 3.28
CA GLY A 235 -1.86 20.84 4.07
C GLY A 235 -2.49 19.64 4.78
N SER A 236 -1.90 18.45 4.72
CA SER A 236 -2.47 17.30 5.44
C SER A 236 -2.51 17.50 6.96
N GLY A 237 -1.55 18.22 7.56
CA GLY A 237 -1.58 18.58 8.98
C GLY A 237 -2.79 19.43 9.36
N THR A 238 -3.10 20.46 8.56
CA THR A 238 -4.29 21.31 8.77
C THR A 238 -5.58 20.52 8.54
N ALA A 239 -5.61 19.67 7.53
CA ALA A 239 -6.74 18.78 7.27
C ALA A 239 -7.01 17.84 8.44
N LEU A 240 -5.97 17.18 8.97
CA LEU A 240 -6.06 16.30 10.13
C LEU A 240 -6.56 17.06 11.37
N SER A 241 -6.04 18.27 11.63
CA SER A 241 -6.55 19.12 12.72
C SER A 241 -8.04 19.39 12.57
N THR A 242 -8.48 19.73 11.35
CA THR A 242 -9.88 20.04 11.06
C THR A 242 -10.79 18.81 11.24
N LEU A 243 -10.32 17.62 10.80
CA LEU A 243 -11.05 16.37 11.01
C LEU A 243 -11.19 16.03 12.50
N HIS A 244 -10.14 16.26 13.30
CA HIS A 244 -10.21 16.11 14.76
C HIS A 244 -11.19 17.11 15.39
N GLU A 245 -11.24 18.35 14.89
CA GLU A 245 -12.11 19.43 15.38
C GLU A 245 -13.60 19.21 15.10
N PHE A 246 -13.98 18.28 14.22
CA PHE A 246 -15.38 17.89 14.07
C PHE A 246 -15.98 17.24 15.33
N GLY A 247 -15.14 16.86 16.31
CA GLY A 247 -15.59 16.40 17.62
C GLY A 247 -16.39 15.09 17.56
N ARG A 248 -16.17 14.28 16.53
CA ARG A 248 -16.83 12.99 16.28
C ARG A 248 -15.84 11.97 15.76
N ALA A 249 -16.20 10.69 15.84
CA ALA A 249 -15.36 9.62 15.32
C ALA A 249 -15.32 9.68 13.79
N VAL A 250 -14.13 9.81 13.20
CA VAL A 250 -13.94 9.91 11.75
C VAL A 250 -13.32 8.63 11.21
N LEU A 251 -13.92 8.06 10.16
CA LEU A 251 -13.37 7.00 9.34
C LEU A 251 -12.97 7.56 7.98
N VAL A 252 -11.69 7.55 7.68
CA VAL A 252 -11.13 7.99 6.39
C VAL A 252 -10.88 6.80 5.50
N LEU A 253 -11.45 6.77 4.28
CA LEU A 253 -11.12 5.78 3.25
C LEU A 253 -10.32 6.42 2.12
N HIS A 254 -9.18 5.83 1.77
CA HIS A 254 -8.36 6.31 0.66
C HIS A 254 -7.66 5.20 -0.14
N GLY A 255 -7.01 5.61 -1.24
CA GLY A 255 -6.35 4.76 -2.23
C GLY A 255 -4.89 5.15 -2.47
N HIS A 256 -4.51 5.19 -3.76
CA HIS A 256 -3.31 5.82 -4.34
C HIS A 256 -2.00 5.08 -4.14
N LYS A 257 -1.79 4.46 -2.97
CA LYS A 257 -0.56 3.72 -2.68
C LYS A 257 -0.64 2.25 -3.01
N HIS A 258 -1.83 1.74 -3.31
CA HIS A 258 -2.06 0.36 -3.71
C HIS A 258 -1.70 -0.68 -2.60
N TYR A 259 -1.51 -0.24 -1.35
CA TYR A 259 -1.29 -1.09 -0.18
C TYR A 259 -2.42 -0.90 0.83
N ALA A 260 -3.06 -1.99 1.24
CA ALA A 260 -4.05 -1.93 2.30
C ALA A 260 -3.36 -1.67 3.65
N THR A 261 -3.79 -0.64 4.37
CA THR A 261 -3.25 -0.26 5.70
C THR A 261 -4.33 0.37 6.56
N ALA A 262 -4.20 0.31 7.89
CA ALA A 262 -5.04 1.08 8.80
C ALA A 262 -4.24 1.75 9.93
N ARG A 263 -4.65 2.96 10.31
CA ARG A 263 -3.99 3.78 11.35
C ARG A 263 -5.02 4.56 12.15
N LEU A 264 -4.89 4.56 13.47
CA LEU A 264 -5.66 5.42 14.36
C LEU A 264 -4.82 6.62 14.75
N LEU A 265 -5.32 7.82 14.48
CA LEU A 265 -4.81 9.08 15.03
C LEU A 265 -5.76 9.53 16.13
N ARG A 266 -5.25 9.67 17.35
CA ARG A 266 -6.06 10.08 18.49
C ARG A 266 -6.17 11.59 18.59
N GLY A 267 -7.34 12.08 19.00
CA GLY A 267 -7.50 13.47 19.41
C GLY A 267 -6.50 13.84 20.52
N MET A 268 -5.94 15.05 20.46
CA MET A 268 -4.97 15.52 21.45
C MET A 268 -5.64 16.08 22.70
N VAL A 269 -6.91 16.50 22.60
CA VAL A 269 -7.71 17.03 23.70
C VAL A 269 -9.10 16.38 23.72
N ARG A 270 -9.80 16.44 24.85
CA ARG A 270 -11.08 15.74 25.07
C ARG A 270 -12.23 16.15 24.13
N THR A 271 -12.16 17.35 23.56
CA THR A 271 -13.18 17.86 22.62
C THR A 271 -12.93 17.41 21.18
N GLN A 272 -11.78 16.79 20.89
CA GLN A 272 -11.45 16.29 19.57
C GLN A 272 -11.90 14.84 19.41
N GLY A 273 -12.33 14.50 18.21
CA GLY A 273 -12.61 13.12 17.82
C GLY A 273 -11.37 12.39 17.33
N ASP A 274 -11.45 11.07 17.23
CA ASP A 274 -10.39 10.24 16.65
C ASP A 274 -10.55 10.12 15.13
N VAL A 275 -9.43 9.98 14.42
CA VAL A 275 -9.39 9.76 12.97
C VAL A 275 -8.80 8.40 12.68
N LEU A 276 -9.64 7.45 12.28
CA LEU A 276 -9.24 6.13 11.80
C LEU A 276 -9.09 6.16 10.28
N ILE A 277 -7.87 5.97 9.79
CA ILE A 277 -7.53 6.01 8.38
C ILE A 277 -7.38 4.59 7.86
N VAL A 278 -8.03 4.28 6.75
CA VAL A 278 -8.04 2.99 6.07
C VAL A 278 -7.69 3.19 4.60
N SER A 279 -6.58 2.59 4.19
CA SER A 279 -6.16 2.53 2.79
C SER A 279 -6.61 1.23 2.15
N ALA A 280 -7.07 1.29 0.90
CA ALA A 280 -7.26 0.11 0.07
C ALA A 280 -5.98 -0.25 -0.69
N GLY A 281 -5.78 -1.56 -0.89
CA GLY A 281 -4.86 -2.00 -1.93
C GLY A 281 -5.45 -1.78 -3.32
N SER A 282 -4.66 -2.06 -4.36
CA SER A 282 -5.14 -1.92 -5.74
C SER A 282 -6.06 -3.08 -6.15
N ALA A 283 -7.24 -2.74 -6.68
CA ALA A 283 -8.18 -3.72 -7.21
C ALA A 283 -7.91 -4.05 -8.69
N GLY A 284 -7.21 -3.16 -9.42
CA GLY A 284 -6.95 -3.30 -10.85
C GLY A 284 -5.54 -3.78 -11.22
N THR A 285 -4.59 -3.69 -10.29
CA THR A 285 -3.17 -3.97 -10.54
C THR A 285 -2.59 -4.95 -9.52
N ALA A 286 -1.57 -5.70 -9.97
CA ALA A 286 -0.79 -6.58 -9.10
C ALA A 286 0.56 -5.90 -8.81
N GLU A 287 0.62 -5.17 -7.71
CA GLU A 287 1.75 -4.31 -7.38
C GLU A 287 3.05 -5.06 -7.16
N PRO A 288 4.16 -4.66 -7.81
CA PRO A 288 5.47 -5.14 -7.42
C PRO A 288 5.83 -4.55 -6.04
N TRP A 289 6.08 -5.42 -5.06
CA TRP A 289 6.65 -4.95 -3.80
C TRP A 289 8.16 -4.76 -3.97
N SER A 290 8.70 -3.54 -3.97
CA SER A 290 10.15 -3.31 -3.88
C SER A 290 10.45 -2.06 -3.08
N PRO A 291 11.24 -2.16 -1.99
CA PRO A 291 11.86 -1.01 -1.35
C PRO A 291 12.62 -0.09 -2.32
N THR A 292 13.15 -0.62 -3.43
CA THR A 292 14.07 0.11 -4.31
C THR A 292 13.84 -0.10 -5.83
N THR A 293 12.58 -0.11 -6.29
CA THR A 293 12.20 0.22 -7.70
C THR A 293 12.62 -0.73 -8.86
N VAL A 294 12.53 -2.07 -8.76
CA VAL A 294 12.71 -2.93 -9.96
C VAL A 294 11.52 -3.84 -10.30
N GLY A 295 11.17 -3.90 -11.59
CA GLY A 295 9.86 -4.30 -12.14
C GLY A 295 9.45 -5.78 -12.14
N ASP A 296 10.11 -6.68 -11.40
CA ASP A 296 9.59 -8.06 -11.22
C ASP A 296 9.95 -8.68 -9.86
N VAL A 297 9.64 -7.95 -8.79
CA VAL A 297 9.71 -8.45 -7.41
C VAL A 297 8.47 -9.29 -7.08
N ALA A 298 8.41 -9.86 -5.88
CA ALA A 298 7.18 -10.44 -5.36
C ALA A 298 6.03 -9.45 -5.58
N ARG A 299 5.04 -9.86 -6.38
CA ARG A 299 3.87 -9.04 -6.60
C ARG A 299 2.86 -9.31 -5.50
N LEU A 300 2.39 -8.25 -4.87
CA LEU A 300 1.19 -8.34 -4.07
C LEU A 300 0.04 -8.70 -4.99
N TRP A 301 -0.85 -9.53 -4.47
CA TRP A 301 -2.10 -9.76 -5.19
C TRP A 301 -2.93 -8.48 -5.17
N PRO A 302 -3.68 -8.22 -6.24
CA PRO A 302 -4.77 -7.26 -6.20
C PRO A 302 -5.67 -7.52 -4.97
N SER A 303 -6.28 -6.47 -4.45
CA SER A 303 -7.11 -6.55 -3.25
C SER A 303 -8.16 -5.45 -3.17
N PHE A 304 -9.14 -5.66 -2.31
CA PHE A 304 -10.13 -4.67 -1.92
C PHE A 304 -10.41 -4.77 -0.41
N ASN A 305 -11.07 -3.75 0.16
CA ASN A 305 -11.51 -3.81 1.54
C ASN A 305 -13.02 -4.10 1.64
N LEU A 306 -13.39 -4.88 2.65
CA LEU A 306 -14.76 -5.08 3.11
C LEU A 306 -14.87 -4.46 4.50
N LEU A 307 -15.82 -3.54 4.68
CA LEU A 307 -16.11 -2.90 5.94
C LEU A 307 -17.51 -3.32 6.40
N GLU A 308 -17.58 -3.83 7.62
CA GLU A 308 -18.82 -4.16 8.29
C GLU A 308 -18.98 -3.18 9.46
N THR A 309 -20.09 -2.45 9.50
CA THR A 309 -20.40 -1.54 10.60
C THR A 309 -21.75 -1.87 11.23
N ASN A 310 -21.80 -1.98 12.55
CA ASN A 310 -23.04 -2.23 13.29
C ASN A 310 -23.01 -1.59 14.67
N ASP A 311 -23.97 -0.72 15.00
CA ASP A 311 -24.15 -0.17 16.34
C ASP A 311 -22.85 0.38 16.99
N GLY A 312 -22.06 1.10 16.20
CA GLY A 312 -20.75 1.65 16.61
C GLY A 312 -19.58 0.68 16.47
N GLU A 313 -19.80 -0.60 16.21
CA GLU A 313 -18.73 -1.52 15.82
C GLU A 313 -18.32 -1.31 14.37
N LEU A 314 -17.01 -1.43 14.11
CA LEU A 314 -16.40 -1.37 12.79
C LEU A 314 -15.40 -2.52 12.66
N ARG A 315 -15.58 -3.33 11.63
CA ARG A 315 -14.61 -4.34 11.20
C ARG A 315 -14.20 -4.06 9.77
N VAL A 316 -12.90 -3.98 9.54
CA VAL A 316 -12.32 -3.82 8.20
C VAL A 316 -11.46 -5.02 7.88
N GLU A 317 -11.70 -5.61 6.73
CA GLU A 317 -10.95 -6.75 6.22
C GLU A 317 -10.43 -6.45 4.82
N THR A 318 -9.20 -6.84 4.54
CA THR A 318 -8.65 -6.80 3.19
C THR A 318 -8.75 -8.18 2.57
N VAL A 319 -9.33 -8.25 1.38
CA VAL A 319 -9.46 -9.47 0.58
C VAL A 319 -8.50 -9.36 -0.60
N SER A 320 -7.38 -10.08 -0.54
CA SER A 320 -6.45 -10.19 -1.66
C SER A 320 -6.79 -11.39 -2.53
N PHE A 321 -6.66 -11.29 -3.86
CA PHE A 321 -7.05 -12.36 -4.77
C PHE A 321 -6.05 -12.67 -5.87
N GLY A 322 -5.84 -13.96 -6.13
CA GLY A 322 -5.01 -14.41 -7.24
C GLY A 322 -5.73 -14.26 -8.57
N TYR A 323 -5.02 -13.88 -9.62
CA TYR A 323 -5.59 -13.59 -10.95
C TYR A 323 -5.05 -14.48 -12.07
N LYS A 324 -4.07 -15.34 -11.76
CA LYS A 324 -3.38 -16.19 -12.76
C LYS A 324 -2.97 -17.54 -12.19
N GLY A 325 -2.74 -18.49 -13.11
CA GLY A 325 -2.28 -19.84 -12.78
C GLY A 325 -3.21 -20.57 -11.81
N SER A 326 -2.62 -21.37 -10.92
CA SER A 326 -3.37 -22.13 -9.90
C SER A 326 -3.99 -21.28 -8.79
N SER A 327 -3.67 -19.98 -8.73
CA SER A 327 -4.24 -19.04 -7.76
C SER A 327 -5.45 -18.26 -8.28
N LYS A 328 -5.84 -18.42 -9.55
CA LYS A 328 -6.92 -17.65 -10.17
C LYS A 328 -8.21 -17.74 -9.34
N SER A 329 -8.76 -16.58 -8.98
CA SER A 329 -9.96 -16.38 -8.16
C SER A 329 -9.91 -17.03 -6.77
N ARG A 330 -8.73 -17.44 -6.27
CA ARG A 330 -8.53 -17.80 -4.87
C ARG A 330 -8.25 -16.52 -4.08
N CYS A 331 -8.84 -16.40 -2.90
CA CYS A 331 -8.68 -15.21 -2.06
C CYS A 331 -7.99 -15.54 -0.73
N SER A 332 -7.33 -14.56 -0.16
CA SER A 332 -6.80 -14.58 1.20
C SER A 332 -7.33 -13.33 1.90
N GLN A 333 -8.00 -13.53 3.02
CA GLN A 333 -8.62 -12.48 3.80
C GLN A 333 -7.83 -12.23 5.07
N ARG A 334 -7.60 -10.96 5.39
CA ARG A 334 -6.88 -10.50 6.59
C ARG A 334 -7.69 -9.42 7.29
N SER A 335 -7.75 -9.46 8.62
CA SER A 335 -8.32 -8.35 9.40
C SER A 335 -7.34 -7.18 9.39
N LEU A 336 -7.82 -6.00 9.01
CA LEU A 336 -7.02 -4.79 8.94
C LEU A 336 -7.16 -3.95 10.21
N VAL A 337 -8.41 -3.75 10.65
CA VAL A 337 -8.73 -3.11 11.94
C VAL A 337 -10.08 -3.62 12.45
N ARG A 338 -10.19 -3.74 13.77
CA ARG A 338 -11.46 -3.86 14.50
C ARG A 338 -11.52 -2.72 15.49
N ALA A 339 -12.61 -1.97 15.49
CA ALA A 339 -12.78 -0.82 16.35
C ALA A 339 -14.22 -0.72 16.84
N ARG A 340 -14.38 -0.16 18.03
CA ARG A 340 -15.68 0.20 18.59
C ARG A 340 -15.71 1.71 18.81
N GLN A 341 -16.78 2.34 18.37
CA GLN A 341 -17.02 3.75 18.60
C GLN A 341 -17.42 3.96 20.06
N ALA A 342 -16.80 4.94 20.70
CA ALA A 342 -17.16 5.44 22.02
C ALA A 342 -17.27 6.96 21.95
N GLY A 343 -18.48 7.46 21.67
CA GLY A 343 -18.73 8.88 21.38
C GLY A 343 -17.90 9.35 20.18
N ALA A 344 -17.01 10.31 20.41
CA ALA A 344 -16.12 10.85 19.39
C ALA A 344 -14.85 10.01 19.14
N THR A 345 -14.63 8.91 19.87
CA THR A 345 -13.38 8.15 19.86
C THR A 345 -13.53 6.75 19.27
N TRP A 346 -12.41 6.16 18.84
CA TRP A 346 -12.32 4.77 18.35
C TRP A 346 -11.48 3.93 19.31
N GLU A 347 -12.10 2.91 19.90
CA GLU A 347 -11.41 1.89 20.67
C GLU A 347 -10.99 0.74 19.75
N VAL A 348 -9.71 0.68 19.39
CA VAL A 348 -9.17 -0.36 18.49
C VAL A 348 -8.82 -1.62 19.26
N GLU A 349 -9.32 -2.75 18.77
CA GLU A 349 -8.99 -4.09 19.26
C GLU A 349 -7.77 -4.68 18.52
N PRO A 350 -6.92 -5.47 19.20
CA PRO A 350 -5.86 -6.22 18.54
C PRO A 350 -6.40 -7.15 17.45
N VAL A 351 -5.80 -7.10 16.26
CA VAL A 351 -6.09 -8.03 15.15
C VAL A 351 -4.98 -9.07 15.01
N ALA A 352 -5.35 -10.31 14.73
CA ALA A 352 -4.39 -11.35 14.41
C ALA A 352 -3.79 -11.12 13.02
N LEU A 353 -2.48 -11.35 12.88
CA LEU A 353 -1.77 -11.28 11.58
C LEU A 353 -2.04 -12.49 10.67
N GLU A 354 -2.60 -13.56 11.23
CA GLU A 354 -2.90 -14.77 10.47
C GLU A 354 -4.11 -14.56 9.55
N PRO A 355 -4.00 -14.87 8.25
CA PRO A 355 -5.14 -14.80 7.35
C PRO A 355 -6.18 -15.87 7.73
N SER A 356 -7.46 -15.58 7.51
CA SER A 356 -8.54 -16.53 7.78
C SER A 356 -8.51 -17.75 6.85
N GLU A 357 -7.93 -17.58 5.65
CA GLU A 357 -7.68 -18.67 4.70
C GLU A 357 -6.26 -18.57 4.15
N GLN A 358 -5.53 -19.68 4.27
CA GLN A 358 -4.19 -19.82 3.69
C GLN A 358 -4.29 -20.37 2.26
N VAL A 359 -3.74 -19.64 1.30
CA VAL A 359 -3.71 -20.05 -0.10
C VAL A 359 -2.28 -20.35 -0.56
N GLY A 360 -2.11 -21.50 -1.21
CA GLY A 360 -0.85 -21.92 -1.83
C GLY A 360 -0.06 -22.92 -0.98
N PRO A 361 1.15 -23.28 -1.44
CA PRO A 361 2.03 -24.19 -0.70
C PRO A 361 2.31 -23.70 0.71
N ARG A 362 2.59 -24.63 1.63
CA ARG A 362 3.07 -24.32 2.98
C ARG A 362 4.53 -24.76 3.11
N LEU A 363 5.34 -23.93 3.76
CA LEU A 363 6.73 -24.22 4.02
C LEU A 363 6.92 -24.73 5.45
N LEU A 364 7.80 -25.71 5.63
CA LEU A 364 8.28 -26.11 6.95
C LEU A 364 9.29 -25.08 7.47
N LEU A 365 10.22 -24.65 6.61
CA LEU A 365 11.31 -23.76 6.98
C LEU A 365 11.61 -22.76 5.86
N ASN A 366 11.81 -21.50 6.24
CA ASN A 366 12.38 -20.47 5.37
C ASN A 366 13.47 -19.71 6.14
N ARG A 367 14.75 -20.03 5.88
CA ARG A 367 15.88 -19.57 6.68
C ARG A 367 16.94 -18.85 5.85
N SER A 368 17.34 -17.67 6.28
CA SER A 368 18.44 -16.90 5.70
C SER A 368 19.53 -16.70 6.74
N GLU A 369 20.74 -17.15 6.43
CA GLU A 369 21.93 -16.92 7.26
C GLU A 369 22.89 -15.99 6.53
N CYS A 370 23.06 -14.79 7.04
CA CYS A 370 23.88 -13.75 6.44
C CYS A 370 25.10 -13.47 7.32
N THR A 371 26.30 -13.59 6.75
CA THR A 371 27.55 -13.23 7.43
C THR A 371 28.13 -11.99 6.75
N LEU A 372 28.26 -10.91 7.52
CA LEU A 372 28.81 -9.63 7.08
C LEU A 372 30.34 -9.63 7.26
N SER A 373 31.03 -9.01 6.30
CA SER A 373 32.49 -8.80 6.34
C SER A 373 32.85 -7.46 5.73
N PRO A 374 33.89 -6.74 6.23
CA PRO A 374 34.30 -5.47 5.65
C PRO A 374 34.54 -5.60 4.15
N CYS A 375 34.07 -4.63 3.36
CA CYS A 375 34.16 -4.70 1.91
C CYS A 375 35.62 -4.82 1.45
N SER A 376 35.90 -5.77 0.56
CA SER A 376 37.27 -6.02 0.07
C SER A 376 37.88 -4.84 -0.70
N SER A 377 37.05 -3.91 -1.19
CA SER A 377 37.49 -2.69 -1.88
C SER A 377 37.95 -1.56 -0.95
N GLY A 378 37.89 -1.76 0.38
CA GLY A 378 38.24 -0.74 1.38
C GLY A 378 37.18 0.36 1.57
N ARG A 379 36.08 0.34 0.81
CA ARG A 379 34.96 1.25 1.02
C ARG A 379 34.28 0.98 2.37
N PRO A 380 33.68 2.00 3.02
CA PRO A 380 32.94 1.86 4.28
C PRO A 380 31.57 1.16 4.10
N ARG A 381 31.63 -0.05 3.57
CA ARG A 381 30.50 -0.92 3.23
C ARG A 381 30.76 -2.32 3.75
N TRP A 382 29.70 -3.10 3.84
CA TRP A 382 29.76 -4.53 4.05
C TRP A 382 29.64 -5.27 2.71
N ASP A 383 30.48 -6.29 2.57
CA ASP A 383 30.13 -7.46 1.77
C ASP A 383 29.34 -8.42 2.67
N TYR A 384 28.42 -9.19 2.10
CA TYR A 384 27.84 -10.31 2.85
C TYR A 384 27.76 -11.58 2.02
N THR A 385 27.92 -12.70 2.71
CA THR A 385 27.59 -14.02 2.19
C THR A 385 26.27 -14.46 2.80
N CYS A 386 25.43 -15.11 2.01
CA CYS A 386 24.12 -15.55 2.43
C CYS A 386 23.89 -17.01 2.04
N LYS A 387 23.41 -17.79 3.00
CA LYS A 387 22.93 -19.16 2.83
C LYS A 387 21.42 -19.19 3.00
N ARG A 388 20.70 -19.54 1.94
CA ARG A 388 19.23 -19.66 1.91
C ARG A 388 18.82 -21.11 1.95
N GLN A 389 17.91 -21.45 2.85
CA GLN A 389 17.31 -22.77 2.98
C GLN A 389 15.79 -22.65 2.98
N ILE A 390 15.15 -23.43 2.11
CA ILE A 390 13.70 -23.45 1.96
C ILE A 390 13.25 -24.90 1.97
N VAL A 391 12.38 -25.26 2.92
CA VAL A 391 11.84 -26.62 3.06
C VAL A 391 10.31 -26.54 2.98
N SER A 392 9.69 -27.41 2.19
CA SER A 392 8.24 -27.43 1.93
C SER A 392 7.55 -28.57 2.68
N HIS A 393 6.29 -28.35 3.04
CA HIS A 393 5.39 -29.40 3.51
C HIS A 393 4.77 -30.11 2.29
N GLY A 394 5.34 -31.24 1.88
CA GLY A 394 4.82 -32.02 0.76
C GLY A 394 4.85 -31.24 -0.57
N ASP A 395 3.74 -30.60 -0.92
CA ASP A 395 3.58 -29.80 -2.14
C ASP A 395 4.59 -28.66 -2.19
N LYS A 396 5.41 -28.68 -3.25
CA LYS A 396 6.47 -27.70 -3.46
C LYS A 396 6.00 -26.57 -4.38
N PRO A 397 6.34 -25.31 -4.09
CA PRO A 397 6.15 -24.25 -5.08
C PRO A 397 6.95 -24.58 -6.34
N ARG A 398 6.32 -24.45 -7.52
CA ARG A 398 6.98 -24.71 -8.82
C ARG A 398 8.27 -23.92 -9.01
N ARG A 399 8.33 -22.71 -8.44
CA ARG A 399 9.49 -21.83 -8.45
C ARG A 399 9.45 -20.97 -7.20
N TYR A 400 10.56 -20.92 -6.47
CA TYR A 400 10.78 -19.89 -5.45
C TYR A 400 11.80 -18.91 -6.00
N ALA A 401 11.41 -17.65 -6.19
CA ALA A 401 12.33 -16.61 -6.62
C ALA A 401 12.43 -15.56 -5.52
N GLU A 402 13.59 -14.98 -5.32
CA GLU A 402 13.82 -13.88 -4.38
C GLU A 402 14.51 -12.72 -5.09
N THR A 403 14.21 -11.50 -4.65
CA THR A 403 14.91 -10.30 -5.11
C THR A 403 15.97 -9.98 -4.07
N ILE A 404 17.22 -9.95 -4.50
CA ILE A 404 18.36 -9.56 -3.69
C ILE A 404 18.57 -8.07 -3.90
N GLU A 405 18.36 -7.30 -2.84
CA GLU A 405 18.55 -5.86 -2.83
C GLU A 405 19.96 -5.49 -2.35
N GLY A 406 20.34 -4.25 -2.63
CA GLY A 406 21.60 -3.68 -2.19
C GLY A 406 21.87 -2.35 -2.88
N ILE A 407 22.97 -1.71 -2.48
CA ILE A 407 23.43 -0.45 -3.07
C ILE A 407 23.53 -0.57 -4.60
N VAL A 408 23.00 0.43 -5.34
CA VAL A 408 23.10 0.50 -6.80
C VAL A 408 24.55 0.30 -7.26
N GLY A 409 24.74 -0.62 -8.20
CA GLY A 409 26.06 -1.02 -8.73
C GLY A 409 26.75 -2.13 -7.95
N ALA A 410 26.20 -2.59 -6.82
CA ALA A 410 26.63 -3.82 -6.17
C ALA A 410 26.33 -5.04 -7.06
N LYS A 411 27.08 -6.12 -6.83
CA LYS A 411 27.02 -7.34 -7.63
C LYS A 411 26.80 -8.55 -6.73
N VAL A 412 25.85 -9.40 -7.13
CA VAL A 412 25.62 -10.69 -6.51
C VAL A 412 26.28 -11.81 -7.31
N PHE A 413 26.88 -12.75 -6.59
CA PHE A 413 27.58 -13.93 -7.09
C PHE A 413 26.92 -15.17 -6.50
N VAL A 414 26.39 -16.06 -7.32
CA VAL A 414 25.76 -17.30 -6.86
C VAL A 414 26.79 -18.43 -6.92
N GLU A 415 26.98 -19.15 -5.82
CA GLU A 415 27.92 -20.26 -5.75
C GLU A 415 27.45 -21.42 -6.63
N GLY A 416 28.36 -22.02 -7.41
CA GLY A 416 28.03 -23.13 -8.32
C GLY A 416 27.38 -22.72 -9.65
N ALA A 417 26.93 -21.48 -9.81
CA ALA A 417 26.58 -20.94 -11.12
C ALA A 417 27.85 -20.49 -11.86
N SER A 418 27.94 -20.77 -13.16
CA SER A 418 29.08 -20.41 -14.01
C SER A 418 29.37 -18.90 -14.00
N ALA A 419 30.27 -18.44 -13.13
CA ALA A 419 30.86 -17.08 -12.99
C ALA A 419 29.93 -15.85 -13.19
N ALA A 420 28.61 -16.04 -13.25
CA ALA A 420 27.69 -15.00 -13.67
C ALA A 420 27.46 -14.06 -12.50
N THR A 421 27.82 -12.79 -12.71
CA THR A 421 27.54 -11.71 -11.77
C THR A 421 26.26 -11.02 -12.18
N HIS A 422 25.35 -10.81 -11.23
CA HIS A 422 24.14 -10.04 -11.49
C HIS A 422 24.23 -8.69 -10.77
N ALA A 423 23.91 -7.59 -11.47
CA ALA A 423 23.77 -6.29 -10.84
C ALA A 423 22.53 -6.28 -9.93
N VAL A 424 22.61 -5.63 -8.77
CA VAL A 424 21.44 -5.48 -7.90
C VAL A 424 20.53 -4.32 -8.34
N PRO A 425 19.21 -4.43 -8.09
CA PRO A 425 18.54 -5.59 -7.50
C PRO A 425 18.52 -6.79 -8.47
N ALA A 426 18.85 -7.96 -7.94
CA ALA A 426 19.04 -9.18 -8.72
C ALA A 426 17.95 -10.19 -8.39
N ARG A 427 17.46 -10.92 -9.40
CA ARG A 427 16.48 -11.99 -9.20
C ARG A 427 17.17 -13.33 -9.16
N LEU A 428 17.05 -14.03 -8.04
CA LEU A 428 17.59 -15.38 -7.89
C LEU A 428 16.45 -16.40 -7.79
N ALA A 429 16.57 -17.51 -8.53
CA ALA A 429 15.75 -18.68 -8.28
C ALA A 429 16.41 -19.49 -7.15
N LEU A 430 15.67 -19.72 -6.07
CA LEU A 430 16.15 -20.46 -4.91
C LEU A 430 15.68 -21.91 -4.99
N GLU A 431 16.54 -22.81 -4.52
CA GLU A 431 16.24 -24.24 -4.47
C GLU A 431 15.28 -24.56 -3.31
N VAL A 432 14.28 -25.39 -3.59
CA VAL A 432 13.32 -25.87 -2.58
C VAL A 432 13.67 -27.29 -2.19
N GLY A 433 14.01 -27.49 -0.92
CA GLY A 433 14.56 -28.75 -0.38
C GLY A 433 16.08 -28.82 -0.41
N GLY A 434 16.75 -27.77 -0.87
CA GLY A 434 18.21 -27.65 -0.90
C GLY A 434 18.72 -26.37 -0.23
N THR A 435 19.96 -25.99 -0.54
CA THR A 435 20.60 -24.79 0.00
C THR A 435 21.20 -23.97 -1.12
N THR A 436 20.74 -22.73 -1.27
CA THR A 436 21.32 -21.76 -2.21
C THR A 436 22.30 -20.86 -1.47
N ARG A 437 23.52 -20.69 -1.99
CA ARG A 437 24.54 -19.78 -1.45
C ARG A 437 24.86 -18.68 -2.44
N TYR A 438 24.95 -17.45 -1.94
CA TYR A 438 25.40 -16.32 -2.75
C TYR A 438 26.16 -15.30 -1.92
N ARG A 439 26.94 -14.46 -2.60
CA ARG A 439 27.68 -13.34 -2.02
C ARG A 439 27.25 -12.04 -2.67
N LEU A 440 26.97 -11.02 -1.87
CA LEU A 440 26.76 -9.64 -2.34
C LEU A 440 27.99 -8.79 -1.98
N ASN A 441 28.61 -8.21 -3.00
CA ASN A 441 29.78 -7.34 -2.80
C ASN A 441 29.36 -5.88 -2.71
N SER A 442 29.83 -5.18 -1.67
CA SER A 442 29.69 -3.75 -1.49
C SER A 442 28.23 -3.27 -1.47
N GLY A 443 27.36 -4.12 -0.91
CA GLY A 443 25.91 -3.99 -1.07
C GLY A 443 25.18 -3.32 0.10
N VAL A 444 25.86 -3.08 1.22
CA VAL A 444 25.26 -2.63 2.48
C VAL A 444 26.16 -1.54 3.09
N CYS A 445 25.60 -0.42 3.56
CA CYS A 445 26.38 0.67 4.14
C CYS A 445 26.89 0.29 5.54
N ARG A 446 28.09 0.77 5.92
CA ARG A 446 28.62 0.60 7.29
C ARG A 446 28.57 1.91 8.10
N THR A 447 28.62 3.05 7.43
CA THR A 447 28.70 4.37 8.06
C THR A 447 27.56 5.28 7.63
N VAL A 448 27.25 6.27 8.47
CA VAL A 448 26.28 7.33 8.16
C VAL A 448 26.73 8.10 6.93
N GLU A 449 28.01 8.51 6.87
CA GLU A 449 28.56 9.23 5.72
C GLU A 449 28.35 8.49 4.39
N GLU A 450 28.60 7.18 4.38
CA GLU A 450 28.41 6.37 3.17
C GLU A 450 26.94 6.21 2.81
N SER A 451 26.07 6.03 3.79
CA SER A 451 24.62 6.02 3.61
C SER A 451 24.12 7.34 3.03
N GLU A 452 24.58 8.47 3.55
CA GLU A 452 24.25 9.79 3.01
C GLU A 452 24.77 10.00 1.59
N ARG A 453 25.95 9.46 1.28
CA ARG A 453 26.54 9.53 -0.06
C ARG A 453 25.75 8.69 -1.07
N VAL A 454 25.24 7.53 -0.67
CA VAL A 454 24.57 6.57 -1.55
C VAL A 454 23.08 6.84 -1.66
N TYR A 455 22.41 6.99 -0.51
CA TYR A 455 20.96 7.13 -0.38
C TYR A 455 20.52 8.59 -0.19
N GLY A 456 21.46 9.50 0.09
CA GLY A 456 21.20 10.93 0.32
C GLY A 456 21.18 11.30 1.82
N ARG A 457 21.34 12.59 2.15
CA ARG A 457 21.39 13.11 3.55
C ARG A 457 20.16 12.83 4.43
N ARG A 458 19.08 12.34 3.84
CA ARG A 458 17.84 11.96 4.53
C ARG A 458 17.68 10.44 4.65
N ALA A 459 18.76 9.70 4.43
CA ALA A 459 18.77 8.26 4.62
C ALA A 459 18.48 7.93 6.08
N SER A 460 17.87 6.76 6.30
CA SER A 460 17.78 6.19 7.64
C SER A 460 19.18 6.10 8.27
N PRO A 461 19.34 6.46 9.55
CA PRO A 461 20.60 6.23 10.27
C PRO A 461 20.81 4.75 10.63
N TYR A 462 19.92 3.88 10.15
CA TYR A 462 19.97 2.43 10.28
C TYR A 462 20.08 1.77 8.93
N GLU A 463 20.85 0.70 8.87
CA GLU A 463 20.91 -0.23 7.76
C GLU A 463 20.25 -1.55 8.15
N TRP A 464 19.85 -2.37 7.18
CA TRP A 464 19.12 -3.60 7.45
C TRP A 464 19.42 -4.73 6.48
N LEU A 465 19.13 -5.95 6.94
CA LEU A 465 18.96 -7.13 6.09
C LEU A 465 17.57 -7.72 6.34
N GLY A 466 16.98 -8.33 5.32
CA GLY A 466 15.65 -8.88 5.40
C GLY A 466 15.49 -10.22 4.69
N ILE A 467 14.44 -10.94 5.08
CA ILE A 467 13.96 -12.16 4.43
C ILE A 467 12.46 -12.05 4.19
N MET A 468 12.05 -12.22 2.94
CA MET A 468 10.63 -12.23 2.60
C MET A 468 10.09 -13.67 2.59
N ASN A 469 9.08 -13.92 3.41
CA ASN A 469 8.33 -15.15 3.40
C ASN A 469 7.19 -15.10 2.37
N ARG A 470 7.35 -15.70 1.19
CA ARG A 470 6.34 -15.62 0.12
C ARG A 470 5.10 -16.49 0.35
N TYR A 471 5.28 -17.61 1.03
CA TYR A 471 4.27 -18.61 1.34
C TYR A 471 4.20 -18.77 2.85
N ALA A 472 3.06 -19.14 3.42
CA ALA A 472 3.02 -19.31 4.88
C ALA A 472 3.95 -20.46 5.30
N CYS A 473 4.56 -20.30 6.47
CA CYS A 473 5.69 -21.10 6.90
C CYS A 473 5.61 -21.42 8.39
N ASP A 474 5.90 -22.64 8.79
CA ASP A 474 5.94 -23.01 10.21
C ASP A 474 7.02 -22.25 10.96
N GLU A 475 8.19 -22.03 10.33
CA GLU A 475 9.28 -21.25 10.91
C GLU A 475 10.02 -20.43 9.85
N THR A 476 10.04 -19.10 10.03
CA THR A 476 10.90 -18.21 9.26
C THR A 476 11.99 -17.64 10.16
N THR A 477 13.24 -17.75 9.74
CA THR A 477 14.40 -17.34 10.53
C THR A 477 15.37 -16.50 9.70
N LEU A 478 15.71 -15.31 10.19
CA LEU A 478 16.78 -14.46 9.69
C LEU A 478 17.93 -14.43 10.70
N VAL A 479 19.11 -14.78 10.24
CA VAL A 479 20.34 -14.74 11.03
C VAL A 479 21.29 -13.73 10.42
N VAL A 480 21.86 -12.86 11.26
CA VAL A 480 22.91 -11.92 10.87
C VAL A 480 24.12 -12.07 11.79
N GLU A 481 25.29 -12.27 11.18
CA GLU A 481 26.58 -12.41 11.85
C GLU A 481 27.57 -11.35 11.36
N GLY A 482 28.59 -11.05 12.16
CA GLY A 482 29.69 -10.16 11.75
C GLY A 482 29.44 -8.66 11.94
N LEU A 483 28.38 -8.28 12.67
CA LEU A 483 28.07 -6.87 12.97
C LEU A 483 29.03 -6.22 14.00
N GLY A 484 29.80 -7.02 14.76
CA GLY A 484 30.62 -6.51 15.85
C GLY A 484 29.79 -5.84 16.95
N ASP A 485 30.25 -4.70 17.47
CA ASP A 485 29.59 -3.99 18.57
C ASP A 485 28.20 -3.46 18.21
N GLU A 486 27.93 -3.18 16.92
CA GLU A 486 26.62 -2.72 16.44
C GLU A 486 25.51 -3.75 16.71
N ALA A 487 25.88 -5.02 16.90
CA ALA A 487 24.94 -6.07 17.25
C ALA A 487 24.21 -5.81 18.58
N LEU A 488 24.80 -5.04 19.49
CA LEU A 488 24.18 -4.69 20.79
C LEU A 488 22.96 -3.78 20.63
N HIS A 489 22.97 -2.92 19.61
CA HIS A 489 21.94 -1.92 19.35
C HIS A 489 20.95 -2.33 18.25
N ALA A 490 21.17 -3.47 17.61
CA ALA A 490 20.30 -3.98 16.55
C ALA A 490 18.89 -4.31 17.05
N PHE A 491 17.87 -4.17 16.22
CA PHE A 491 16.48 -4.53 16.53
C PHE A 491 15.80 -5.22 15.35
N GLY A 492 14.74 -5.98 15.62
CA GLY A 492 14.01 -6.74 14.61
C GLY A 492 12.61 -6.20 14.35
N SER A 493 12.09 -6.41 13.14
CA SER A 493 10.67 -6.23 12.84
C SER A 493 10.12 -7.36 11.98
N ALA A 494 8.81 -7.54 12.06
CA ALA A 494 8.02 -8.35 11.14
C ALA A 494 6.91 -7.49 10.54
N THR A 495 6.85 -7.40 9.22
CA THR A 495 5.86 -6.61 8.48
C THR A 495 5.00 -7.55 7.64
N ASP A 496 3.68 -7.55 7.85
CA ASP A 496 2.75 -8.18 6.91
C ASP A 496 2.55 -7.25 5.70
N LEU A 497 3.09 -7.65 4.55
CA LEU A 497 3.01 -6.85 3.33
C LEU A 497 1.60 -6.79 2.73
N GLY A 498 0.67 -7.63 3.20
CA GLY A 498 -0.74 -7.56 2.80
C GLY A 498 -1.54 -6.48 3.53
N THR A 499 -1.09 -6.03 4.70
CA THR A 499 -1.81 -5.09 5.58
C THR A 499 -0.96 -3.91 6.05
N GLY A 500 0.35 -3.91 5.76
CA GLY A 500 1.31 -2.93 6.25
C GLY A 500 1.39 -2.82 7.77
N ILE A 501 0.91 -3.83 8.49
CA ILE A 501 1.08 -3.93 9.93
C ILE A 501 2.51 -4.39 10.19
N GLU A 502 3.27 -3.54 10.88
CA GLU A 502 4.63 -3.82 11.32
C GLU A 502 4.66 -3.96 12.84
N GLN A 503 5.31 -5.02 13.33
CA GLN A 503 5.44 -5.29 14.76
C GLN A 503 6.92 -5.50 15.12
N PRO A 504 7.35 -5.06 16.31
CA PRO A 504 8.67 -5.39 16.84
C PRO A 504 8.85 -6.90 16.92
N LEU A 505 10.01 -7.38 16.48
CA LEU A 505 10.39 -8.79 16.57
C LEU A 505 11.58 -8.93 17.53
N LYS A 506 11.40 -9.75 18.57
CA LYS A 506 12.44 -10.01 19.57
C LYS A 506 13.62 -10.73 18.91
N LEU A 507 14.81 -10.19 19.08
CA LEU A 507 16.06 -10.82 18.65
C LEU A 507 16.61 -11.74 19.73
N VAL A 508 17.06 -12.92 19.33
CA VAL A 508 17.94 -13.76 20.13
C VAL A 508 19.37 -13.32 19.83
N ARG A 509 20.12 -12.96 20.87
CA ARG A 509 21.53 -12.55 20.76
C ARG A 509 22.42 -13.68 21.25
N LEU A 510 23.27 -14.16 20.36
CA LEU A 510 24.33 -15.13 20.63
C LEU A 510 25.69 -14.43 20.38
N PRO A 511 26.80 -14.95 20.91
CA PRO A 511 28.12 -14.37 20.64
C PRO A 511 28.38 -14.23 19.13
N GLY A 512 28.49 -12.99 18.64
CA GLY A 512 28.73 -12.65 17.23
C GLY A 512 27.54 -12.85 16.28
N ARG A 513 26.35 -13.19 16.78
CA ARG A 513 25.20 -13.65 15.97
C ARG A 513 23.87 -13.13 16.50
N LEU A 514 23.05 -12.63 15.60
CA LEU A 514 21.67 -12.20 15.86
C LEU A 514 20.70 -13.11 15.12
N GLU A 515 19.64 -13.54 15.79
CA GLU A 515 18.56 -14.33 15.17
C GLU A 515 17.20 -13.69 15.41
N ALA A 516 16.45 -13.54 14.32
CA ALA A 516 15.05 -13.14 14.30
C ALA A 516 14.23 -14.32 13.78
N THR A 517 13.41 -14.92 14.65
CA THR A 517 12.58 -16.08 14.31
C THR A 517 11.10 -15.78 14.53
N LEU A 518 10.29 -16.09 13.53
CA LEU A 518 8.83 -16.04 13.60
C LEU A 518 8.26 -17.42 13.29
N ARG A 519 7.55 -17.99 14.27
CA ARG A 519 6.80 -19.25 14.13
C ARG A 519 5.42 -18.98 13.55
N ASN A 520 4.87 -19.95 12.81
CA ASN A 520 3.61 -19.82 12.08
C ASN A 520 3.55 -18.55 11.23
N CYS A 521 4.68 -18.21 10.60
CA CYS A 521 4.86 -17.00 9.81
C CYS A 521 3.87 -16.96 8.63
N PRO A 522 2.96 -15.98 8.58
CA PRO A 522 2.02 -15.84 7.48
C PRO A 522 2.72 -15.62 6.13
N ALA A 523 2.01 -15.95 5.05
CA ALA A 523 2.48 -15.62 3.71
C ALA A 523 2.57 -14.10 3.55
N ARG A 524 3.62 -13.65 2.85
CA ARG A 524 3.98 -12.24 2.60
C ARG A 524 4.41 -11.46 3.83
N THR A 525 4.99 -12.14 4.80
CA THR A 525 5.63 -11.48 5.93
C THR A 525 7.09 -11.20 5.60
N LEU A 526 7.55 -9.98 5.85
CA LEU A 526 8.94 -9.57 5.75
C LEU A 526 9.54 -9.46 7.14
N LEU A 527 10.59 -10.23 7.41
CA LEU A 527 11.39 -10.07 8.62
C LEU A 527 12.60 -9.21 8.30
N ARG A 528 12.94 -8.28 9.19
CA ARG A 528 14.14 -7.46 9.09
C ARG A 528 14.91 -7.43 10.39
N ILE A 529 16.23 -7.34 10.28
CA ILE A 529 17.13 -6.95 11.37
C ILE A 529 17.80 -5.65 10.96
N TYR A 530 17.62 -4.63 11.79
CA TYR A 530 18.18 -3.29 11.64
C TYR A 530 19.33 -3.10 12.63
N TRP A 531 20.32 -2.27 12.29
CA TRP A 531 21.36 -1.83 13.20
C TRP A 531 21.76 -0.38 12.89
N PRO A 532 22.25 0.38 13.88
CA PRO A 532 22.70 1.74 13.65
C PRO A 532 23.97 1.76 12.79
N LEU A 533 24.08 2.76 11.92
CA LEU A 533 25.29 3.01 11.14
C LEU A 533 26.35 3.71 12.00
N ALA A 534 27.62 3.34 11.81
CA ALA A 534 28.73 3.99 12.49
C ALA A 534 28.83 5.47 12.06
N ARG A 535 29.13 6.35 13.02
CA ARG A 535 29.27 7.80 12.76
C ARG A 535 30.60 8.15 12.11
#